data_AF-A0A2E7C6T9-F1
#
_entry.id   AF-A0A2E7C6T9-F1
#
_cell.length_a   1.000
_cell.length_b   1.000
_cell.length_c   1.000
_cell.angle_alpha   90.00
_cell.angle_beta   90.00
_cell.angle_gamma   90.00
#
_symmetry.space_group_name_H-M   'P 1'
#
loop_
_entity.id
_entity.type
_entity.pdbx_description
1 polymer ?
#
loop_
_entity_poly.entity_id
_entity_poly.type
_entity_poly.pdbx_seq_one_letter_code
_entity_poly.pdbx_strand_id
1 'polypeptide(L)'
;MENLLTNKTASLTELRDPKKVIEKAGDKPVAILNRNQLEGYFVPASAVAKIAFTPADPKEVADLLRKRRSNLKPTLAYLKDK
;
A
#
# COMPACT_ATOMS: atom_id res chain seq x y z
N MET A 1 16.43 1.85 16.34
CA MET A 1 15.57 0.67 16.13
C MET A 1 14.53 1.06 15.12
N GLU A 2 14.58 0.52 13.90
CA GLU A 2 13.50 0.72 12.93
C GLU A 2 12.28 -0.08 13.37
N ASN A 3 11.12 0.57 13.40
CA ASN A 3 9.85 -0.10 13.65
C ASN A 3 9.45 -0.85 12.38
N LEU A 4 9.57 -2.17 12.40
CA LEU A 4 9.15 -3.03 11.31
C LEU A 4 7.62 -3.04 11.21
N LEU A 5 7.10 -2.86 10.00
CA LEU A 5 5.64 -2.89 9.73
C LEU A 5 5.06 -4.30 9.72
N THR A 6 5.87 -5.32 9.99
CA THR A 6 5.44 -6.73 10.03
C THR A 6 6.24 -7.52 11.06
N ASN A 7 5.61 -8.59 11.57
CA ASN A 7 6.21 -9.55 12.50
C ASN A 7 7.07 -10.61 11.81
N LYS A 8 7.03 -10.71 10.48
CA LYS A 8 7.83 -11.69 9.72
C LYS A 8 9.00 -11.01 9.03
N THR A 9 10.20 -11.54 9.25
CA THR A 9 11.43 -11.07 8.62
C THR A 9 12.08 -12.20 7.85
N ALA A 10 12.64 -11.91 6.68
CA ALA A 10 13.47 -12.82 5.91
C ALA A 10 14.75 -12.08 5.47
N SER A 11 15.83 -12.83 5.29
CA SER A 11 17.09 -12.27 4.78
C SER A 11 17.10 -12.17 3.26
N LEU A 12 17.91 -11.27 2.69
CA LEU A 12 18.11 -11.17 1.24
C LEU A 12 18.60 -12.49 0.62
N THR A 13 19.36 -13.28 1.37
CA THR A 13 19.81 -14.61 0.96
C THR A 13 18.67 -15.63 0.86
N GLU A 14 17.67 -15.54 1.74
CA GLU A 14 16.46 -16.38 1.66
C GLU A 14 15.57 -15.96 0.49
N LEU A 15 15.56 -14.68 0.12
CA LEU A 15 14.80 -14.17 -1.04
C LEU A 15 15.27 -14.75 -2.38
N ARG A 16 16.49 -15.32 -2.46
CA ARG A 16 16.95 -16.06 -3.64
C ARG A 16 16.06 -17.26 -3.98
N ASP A 17 15.40 -17.86 -2.97
CA ASP A 17 14.37 -18.89 -3.12
C ASP A 17 12.99 -18.29 -2.75
N PRO A 18 12.35 -17.52 -3.65
CA PRO A 18 11.11 -16.81 -3.33
C PRO A 18 9.98 -17.76 -2.90
N LYS A 19 9.98 -19.00 -3.39
CA LYS A 19 8.98 -20.03 -3.02
C LYS A 19 9.02 -20.36 -1.52
N LYS A 20 10.22 -20.53 -0.95
CA LYS A 20 10.39 -20.79 0.50
C LYS A 20 9.98 -19.59 1.33
N VAL A 21 10.26 -18.38 0.85
CA VAL A 21 9.86 -17.15 1.52
C VAL A 21 8.34 -17.01 1.51
N ILE A 22 7.67 -17.32 0.41
CA ILE A 22 6.20 -17.31 0.30
C ILE A 22 5.57 -18.36 1.24
N GLU A 23 6.08 -19.59 1.27
CA GLU A 23 5.57 -20.64 2.18
C GLU A 23 5.75 -20.24 3.66
N LYS A 24 6.91 -19.66 4.01
CA LYS A 24 7.14 -19.10 5.36
C LYS A 24 6.26 -17.88 5.64
N ALA A 25 5.99 -17.04 4.64
CA ALA A 25 5.15 -15.85 4.75
C ALA A 25 3.68 -16.21 4.98
N GLY A 26 3.19 -17.25 4.31
CA GLY A 26 1.75 -17.55 4.22
C GLY A 26 1.01 -16.34 3.67
N ASP A 27 0.05 -15.83 4.43
CA ASP A 27 -0.80 -14.69 4.06
C ASP A 27 -0.38 -13.37 4.73
N LYS A 28 0.86 -13.28 5.25
CA LYS A 28 1.35 -12.08 5.94
C LYS A 28 2.50 -11.42 5.17
N PRO A 29 2.60 -10.08 5.17
CA PRO A 29 3.74 -9.37 4.59
C PRO A 29 5.04 -9.74 5.32
N VAL A 30 6.16 -9.75 4.61
CA VAL A 30 7.49 -10.09 5.14
C VAL A 30 8.46 -8.95 4.89
N ALA A 31 9.18 -8.53 5.92
CA ALA A 31 10.26 -7.56 5.81
C ALA A 31 11.53 -8.28 5.32
N ILE A 32 12.15 -7.76 4.27
CA ILE A 32 13.41 -8.26 3.74
C ILE A 32 14.54 -7.45 4.35
N LEU A 33 15.43 -8.14 5.05
CA LEU A 33 16.59 -7.56 5.71
C LEU A 33 17.88 -7.93 4.97
N ASN A 34 18.78 -6.98 4.80
CA ASN A 34 20.14 -7.18 4.32
C ASN A 34 21.11 -6.61 5.35
N ARG A 35 22.02 -7.43 5.89
CA ARG A 35 22.96 -7.02 6.95
C ARG A 35 22.28 -6.25 8.10
N ASN A 36 21.11 -6.75 8.52
CA ASN A 36 20.29 -6.15 9.58
C ASN A 36 19.66 -4.77 9.25
N GLN A 37 19.71 -4.35 7.98
CA GLN A 37 19.02 -3.17 7.48
C GLN A 37 17.78 -3.57 6.68
N LEU A 38 16.68 -2.84 6.84
CA LEU A 38 15.47 -3.04 6.06
C LEU A 38 15.69 -2.59 4.61
N GLU A 39 15.60 -3.52 3.66
CA GLU A 39 15.70 -3.23 2.22
C GLU A 39 14.33 -3.12 1.56
N GLY A 40 13.32 -3.79 2.10
CA GLY A 40 11.98 -3.74 1.53
C GLY A 40 10.97 -4.68 2.17
N TYR A 41 9.78 -4.69 1.60
CA TYR A 41 8.68 -5.56 2.02
C TYR A 41 8.25 -6.44 0.86
N PHE A 42 8.11 -7.74 1.14
CA PHE A 42 7.53 -8.71 0.25
C PHE A 42 6.10 -9.01 0.72
N VAL A 43 5.10 -8.76 -0.14
CA VAL A 43 3.70 -8.99 0.17
C VAL A 43 3.18 -10.13 -0.71
N PRO A 44 2.81 -11.29 -0.14
CA PRO A 44 2.22 -12.39 -0.90
C PRO A 44 0.92 -11.96 -1.60
N ALA A 45 0.65 -12.52 -2.79
CA ALA A 45 -0.59 -12.22 -3.52
C ALA A 45 -1.87 -12.61 -2.75
N SER A 46 -1.79 -13.56 -1.82
CA SER A 46 -2.89 -13.91 -0.91
C SER A 46 -3.16 -12.84 0.15
N ALA A 47 -2.12 -12.11 0.56
CA ALA A 47 -2.21 -11.00 1.50
C ALA A 47 -2.69 -9.70 0.83
N VAL A 48 -2.47 -9.58 -0.48
CA VAL A 48 -3.02 -8.48 -1.27
C VAL A 48 -4.50 -8.76 -1.48
N ALA A 49 -5.35 -8.06 -0.72
CA ALA A 49 -6.77 -8.06 -0.99
C ALA A 49 -6.99 -7.70 -2.46
N LYS A 50 -7.70 -8.56 -3.20
CA LYS A 50 -8.20 -8.23 -4.53
C LYS A 50 -9.33 -7.22 -4.36
N ILE A 51 -8.96 -5.97 -4.10
CA ILE A 51 -9.92 -4.87 -4.10
C ILE A 51 -10.27 -4.63 -5.56
N ALA A 52 -11.38 -5.22 -5.98
CA ALA A 52 -11.96 -4.91 -7.27
C ALA A 52 -12.51 -3.48 -7.17
N PHE A 53 -11.79 -2.52 -7.73
CA PHE A 53 -12.32 -1.19 -7.94
C PHE A 53 -13.25 -1.25 -9.14
N THR A 54 -14.55 -1.09 -8.90
CA THR A 54 -15.48 -0.78 -9.98
C THR A 54 -15.26 0.68 -10.38
N PRO A 55 -15.02 0.99 -11.66
CA PRO A 55 -15.00 2.37 -12.11
C PRO A 55 -16.37 3.00 -11.80
N ALA A 56 -16.36 4.08 -11.04
CA ALA A 56 -17.58 4.84 -10.73
C ALA A 56 -18.11 5.52 -11.99
N ASP A 57 -19.43 5.68 -12.09
CA ASP A 57 -20.05 6.38 -13.22
C ASP A 57 -19.55 7.85 -13.24
N PRO A 58 -19.04 8.36 -14.38
CA PRO A 58 -18.58 9.74 -14.50
C PRO A 58 -19.62 10.79 -14.04
N LYS A 59 -20.91 10.53 -14.23
CA LYS A 59 -22.00 11.42 -13.79
C LYS A 59 -22.12 11.44 -12.27
N GLU A 60 -22.04 10.28 -11.63
CA GLU A 60 -22.09 10.14 -10.17
C GLU A 60 -20.91 10.87 -9.53
N VAL A 61 -19.71 10.70 -10.10
CA VAL A 61 -18.50 11.40 -9.66
C VAL A 61 -18.66 12.91 -9.81
N ALA A 62 -19.17 13.39 -10.95
CA ALA A 62 -19.38 14.82 -11.19
C ALA A 62 -20.37 15.45 -10.19
N ASP A 63 -21.46 14.76 -9.89
CA ASP A 63 -22.47 15.26 -8.94
C ASP A 63 -21.96 15.24 -7.50
N LEU A 64 -21.17 14.23 -7.12
CA LEU A 64 -20.54 14.16 -5.81
C LEU A 64 -19.48 15.26 -5.62
N LEU A 65 -18.71 15.55 -6.68
CA LEU A 65 -17.78 16.67 -6.72
C LEU A 65 -18.50 18.03 -6.62
N ARG A 66 -19.62 18.22 -7.31
CA ARG A 66 -20.44 19.43 -7.19
C ARG A 66 -20.98 19.61 -5.77
N LYS A 67 -21.51 18.55 -5.16
CA LYS A 67 -21.99 18.57 -3.76
C LYS A 67 -20.89 18.91 -2.77
N ARG A 68 -19.66 18.42 -2.99
CA ARG A 68 -18.51 18.71 -2.11
C ARG A 68 -17.79 20.02 -2.41
N ARG A 69 -18.10 20.69 -3.53
CA ARG A 69 -17.42 21.92 -3.97
C ARG A 69 -17.53 23.06 -2.95
N SER A 70 -18.64 23.17 -2.22
CA SER A 70 -18.81 24.15 -1.14
C SER A 70 -17.85 23.90 0.02
N ASN A 71 -17.63 22.64 0.39
CA ASN A 71 -16.74 22.25 1.49
C ASN A 71 -15.26 22.32 1.08
N LEU A 72 -14.96 22.09 -0.21
CA LEU A 72 -13.60 22.14 -0.75
C LEU A 72 -13.14 23.55 -1.15
N LYS A 73 -14.05 24.54 -1.19
CA LYS A 73 -13.76 25.94 -1.55
C LYS A 73 -12.55 26.54 -0.81
N PRO A 74 -12.44 26.47 0.53
CA PRO A 74 -11.31 27.09 1.24
C PRO A 74 -9.97 26.43 0.89
N THR A 75 -9.92 25.11 0.76
CA THR A 75 -8.71 24.38 0.35
C THR A 75 -8.33 24.69 -1.10
N LEU A 76 -9.31 24.79 -2.00
CA LEU A 76 -9.09 25.14 -3.40
C LEU A 76 -8.63 26.60 -3.56
N ALA A 77 -9.06 27.51 -2.69
CA ALA A 77 -8.56 28.88 -2.68
C ALA A 77 -7.09 28.91 -2.26
N TYR A 78 -6.73 28.23 -1.17
CA TYR A 78 -5.36 28.13 -0.70
C TYR A 78 -4.40 27.49 -1.73
N LEU A 79 -4.86 26.49 -2.47
CA LEU A 79 -4.06 25.82 -3.51
C LEU A 79 -3.90 26.63 -4.80
N LYS A 80 -4.70 27.69 -5.01
CA LYS A 80 -4.53 28.59 -6.17
C LYS A 80 -3.45 29.64 -5.95
N ASP A 81 -3.13 29.94 -4.70
CA ASP A 81 -2.14 30.95 -4.31
C ASP A 81 -0.72 30.36 -4.11
N LYS A 82 -0.51 29.08 -4.46
CA LYS A 82 0.79 28.40 -4.52
C LYS A 82 1.06 27.90 -5.93
#